data_AF-A0A6L6QPD3-F1
#
_entry.id   AF-A0A6L6QPD3-F1
#
_cell.length_a   1.000
_cell.length_b   1.000
_cell.length_c   1.000
_cell.angle_alpha   90.00
_cell.angle_beta   90.00
_cell.angle_gamma   90.00
#
_symmetry.space_group_name_H-M   'P 1'
#
loop_
_entity.id
_entity.type
_entity.pdbx_description
1 polymer ?
#
loop_
_entity_poly.entity_id
_entity_poly.type
_entity_poly.pdbx_seq_one_letter_code
_entity_poly.pdbx_strand_id
1 'polypeptide(L)'
;MDSIRFRRLHRVSGAILGSFVLAHMVNNLMALAGAAAHRQLLDALRIVYRFPPMEALLIACVLVQVVSGMRMLRQGWGNWRDRKRRAQLLSGAGLAYFLLAHVSAVMIARGVMGIDTDLKFAIGGYYPDSVFRMLLVPHYLVGLVSLVVHVNCALRRERCLSPAAI
;
A
#
# COMPACT_ATOMS: atom_id res chain seq x y z
N MET A 1 24.48 0.76 -12.08
CA MET A 1 23.03 0.59 -12.37
C MET A 1 22.35 1.95 -12.28
N ASP A 2 21.95 2.50 -13.42
CA ASP A 2 21.60 3.92 -13.58
C ASP A 2 20.41 4.34 -12.72
N SER A 3 20.56 5.45 -12.00
CA SER A 3 19.53 6.00 -11.09
C SER A 3 18.18 6.28 -11.77
N ILE A 4 18.17 6.43 -13.10
CA ILE A 4 16.99 6.62 -13.94
C ILE A 4 16.16 5.33 -14.05
N ARG A 5 16.79 4.19 -14.38
CA ARG A 5 16.12 2.90 -14.51
C ARG A 5 15.44 2.50 -13.20
N PHE A 6 16.12 2.77 -12.09
CA PHE A 6 15.61 2.53 -10.74
C PHE A 6 14.36 3.34 -10.41
N ARG A 7 14.35 4.65 -10.69
CA ARG A 7 13.18 5.51 -10.47
C ARG A 7 12.03 5.18 -11.42
N ARG A 8 12.31 4.70 -12.63
CA ARG A 8 11.28 4.22 -13.56
C ARG A 8 10.62 2.96 -13.01
N LEU A 9 11.42 2.00 -12.54
CA LEU A 9 10.90 0.76 -11.96
C LEU A 9 9.98 1.04 -10.75
N HIS A 10 10.41 1.91 -9.83
CA HIS A 10 9.58 2.34 -8.70
C HIS A 10 8.25 2.97 -9.16
N ARG A 11 8.26 3.82 -10.20
CA ARG A 11 7.01 4.43 -10.68
C ARG A 11 6.08 3.42 -11.35
N VAL A 12 6.61 2.53 -12.19
CA VAL A 12 5.81 1.52 -12.89
C VAL A 12 5.20 0.53 -11.89
N SER A 13 6.00 0.00 -10.95
CA SER A 13 5.46 -0.91 -9.93
C SER A 13 4.49 -0.20 -8.99
N GLY A 14 4.70 1.09 -8.72
CA GLY A 14 3.79 1.92 -7.94
C GLY A 14 2.44 2.11 -8.64
N ALA A 15 2.43 2.27 -9.96
CA ALA A 15 1.19 2.36 -10.74
C ALA A 15 0.40 1.05 -10.73
N ILE A 16 1.09 -0.08 -10.95
CA ILE A 16 0.49 -1.43 -10.89
C ILE A 16 -0.09 -1.72 -9.50
N LEU A 17 0.70 -1.46 -8.45
CA LEU A 17 0.23 -1.65 -7.07
C LEU A 17 -0.91 -0.68 -6.74
N GLY A 18 -0.83 0.55 -7.25
CA GLY A 18 -1.86 1.58 -7.09
C GLY A 18 -3.22 1.16 -7.64
N SER A 19 -3.27 0.52 -8.82
CA SER A 19 -4.54 0.02 -9.37
C SER A 19 -5.16 -1.07 -8.50
N PHE A 20 -4.34 -1.98 -7.96
CA PHE A 20 -4.81 -2.98 -6.99
C PHE A 20 -5.32 -2.32 -5.71
N VAL A 21 -4.57 -1.37 -5.14
CA VAL A 21 -4.94 -0.66 -3.91
C VAL A 21 -6.26 0.10 -4.11
N LEU A 22 -6.48 0.74 -5.26
CA LEU A 22 -7.75 1.41 -5.56
C LEU A 22 -8.93 0.44 -5.53
N ALA A 23 -8.83 -0.70 -6.23
CA ALA A 23 -9.87 -1.73 -6.21
C ALA A 23 -10.08 -2.28 -4.79
N HIS A 24 -8.99 -2.47 -4.03
CA HIS A 24 -9.03 -2.92 -2.65
C HIS A 24 -9.72 -1.90 -1.72
N MET A 25 -9.48 -0.60 -1.90
CA MET A 25 -10.15 0.47 -1.14
C MET A 25 -11.64 0.53 -1.46
N VAL A 26 -12.03 0.40 -2.73
CA VAL A 26 -13.44 0.31 -3.13
C VAL A 26 -14.11 -0.88 -2.42
N ASN A 27 -13.45 -2.04 -2.39
CA ASN A 27 -13.98 -3.19 -1.66
C ASN A 27 -14.18 -2.93 -0.17
N ASN A 28 -13.22 -2.27 0.50
CA ASN A 28 -13.37 -1.90 1.91
C ASN A 28 -14.54 -0.93 2.13
N LEU A 29 -14.74 0.04 1.22
CA LEU A 29 -15.87 0.97 1.28
C LEU A 29 -17.22 0.26 1.11
N MET A 30 -17.29 -0.85 0.37
CA MET A 30 -18.52 -1.66 0.26
C MET A 30 -18.99 -2.23 1.60
N ALA A 31 -18.15 -2.26 2.64
CA ALA A 31 -18.61 -2.63 3.99
C ALA A 31 -19.68 -1.67 4.52
N LEU A 32 -19.71 -0.41 4.06
CA LEU A 32 -20.77 0.57 4.38
C LEU A 32 -22.12 0.18 3.79
N ALA A 33 -22.12 -0.54 2.67
CA ALA A 33 -23.31 -1.12 2.05
C ALA A 33 -23.67 -2.50 2.63
N GLY A 34 -22.91 -2.98 3.63
CA GLY A 34 -23.14 -4.24 4.33
C GLY A 34 -22.10 -5.33 4.02
N ALA A 35 -22.01 -6.30 4.92
CA ALA A 35 -21.04 -7.39 4.84
C ALA A 35 -21.20 -8.25 3.57
N ALA A 36 -22.44 -8.45 3.09
CA ALA A 36 -22.72 -9.20 1.87
C ALA A 36 -22.15 -8.51 0.62
N ALA A 37 -22.34 -7.19 0.50
CA ALA A 37 -21.83 -6.42 -0.63
C ALA A 37 -20.30 -6.39 -0.65
N HIS A 38 -19.66 -6.19 0.52
CA HIS A 38 -18.22 -6.35 0.68
C HIS A 38 -17.76 -7.74 0.26
N ARG A 39 -18.45 -8.80 0.69
CA ARG A 39 -18.05 -10.18 0.38
C ARG A 39 -18.16 -10.50 -1.11
N GLN A 40 -19.25 -10.07 -1.76
CA GLN A 40 -19.48 -10.30 -3.17
C GLN A 40 -18.38 -9.67 -4.04
N LEU A 41 -18.06 -8.39 -3.80
CA LEU A 41 -16.98 -7.73 -4.54
C LEU A 41 -15.61 -8.34 -4.21
N LEU A 42 -15.38 -8.71 -2.95
CA LEU A 42 -14.14 -9.35 -2.52
C LEU A 42 -13.90 -10.65 -3.29
N ASP A 43 -14.91 -11.52 -3.37
CA ASP A 43 -14.81 -12.80 -4.07
C ASP A 43 -14.59 -12.60 -5.58
N ALA A 44 -15.22 -11.59 -6.21
CA ALA A 44 -14.96 -11.24 -7.60
C ALA A 44 -13.52 -10.76 -7.83
N LEU A 45 -13.00 -9.88 -6.98
CA LEU A 45 -11.63 -9.37 -7.08
C LEU A 45 -10.61 -10.49 -6.86
N ARG A 46 -10.89 -11.45 -5.95
CA ARG A 46 -10.00 -12.56 -5.62
C ARG A 46 -9.70 -13.46 -6.80
N ILE A 47 -10.62 -13.61 -7.75
CA ILE A 47 -10.39 -14.35 -9.01
C ILE A 47 -9.16 -13.79 -9.74
N VAL A 48 -8.96 -12.48 -9.69
CA VAL A 48 -7.85 -11.79 -10.36
C VAL A 48 -6.62 -11.77 -9.46
N TYR A 49 -6.71 -11.18 -8.26
CA TYR A 49 -5.49 -10.90 -7.48
C TYR A 49 -4.94 -12.10 -6.72
N ARG A 50 -5.73 -13.16 -6.51
CA ARG A 50 -5.23 -14.45 -5.96
C ARG A 50 -4.86 -15.45 -7.05
N PHE A 51 -4.95 -15.09 -8.33
CA PHE A 51 -4.35 -15.89 -9.40
C PHE A 51 -2.82 -15.90 -9.20
N PRO A 52 -2.14 -17.06 -9.12
CA PRO A 52 -0.76 -17.11 -8.64
C PRO A 52 0.24 -16.20 -9.36
N PRO A 53 0.21 -16.06 -10.70
CA PRO A 53 1.06 -15.09 -11.39
C PRO A 53 0.78 -13.64 -11.01
N MET A 54 -0.50 -13.27 -10.83
CA MET A 54 -0.89 -11.91 -10.43
C MET A 54 -0.49 -11.63 -8.98
N GLU A 55 -0.69 -12.60 -8.08
CA GLU A 55 -0.28 -12.49 -6.70
C GLU A 55 1.24 -12.32 -6.57
N ALA A 56 2.01 -13.13 -7.29
CA ALA A 56 3.47 -13.01 -7.36
C ALA A 56 3.91 -11.65 -7.90
N LEU A 57 3.23 -11.13 -8.93
CA LEU A 57 3.49 -9.78 -9.46
C LEU A 57 3.23 -8.69 -8.42
N LEU A 58 2.13 -8.77 -7.68
CA LEU A 58 1.79 -7.79 -6.63
C LEU A 58 2.81 -7.83 -5.49
N ILE A 59 3.21 -9.02 -5.04
CA ILE A 59 4.27 -9.20 -4.03
C ILE A 59 5.59 -8.63 -4.54
N ALA A 60 5.97 -8.90 -5.78
CA ALA A 60 7.17 -8.33 -6.39
C ALA A 60 7.09 -6.79 -6.44
N CYS A 61 5.93 -6.22 -6.78
CA CYS A 61 5.71 -4.78 -6.76
C CYS A 61 5.88 -4.20 -5.35
N VAL A 62 5.34 -4.86 -4.32
CA VAL A 62 5.53 -4.47 -2.92
C VAL A 62 7.01 -4.47 -2.53
N LEU A 63 7.75 -5.54 -2.86
CA LEU A 63 9.18 -5.63 -2.58
C LEU A 63 9.97 -4.53 -3.29
N VAL A 64 9.67 -4.28 -4.57
CA VAL A 64 10.25 -3.16 -5.32
C VAL A 64 9.96 -1.85 -4.61
N GLN A 65 8.70 -1.57 -4.25
CA GLN A 65 8.30 -0.33 -3.57
C GLN A 65 9.08 -0.13 -2.27
N VAL A 66 9.14 -1.15 -1.41
CA VAL A 66 9.84 -1.08 -0.12
C VAL A 66 11.34 -0.87 -0.33
N VAL A 67 12.00 -1.73 -1.12
CA VAL A 67 13.46 -1.66 -1.31
C VAL A 67 13.85 -0.33 -1.96
N SER A 68 13.11 0.10 -2.98
CA SER A 68 13.43 1.32 -3.69
C SER A 68 13.10 2.59 -2.91
N GLY A 69 11.97 2.60 -2.20
CA GLY A 69 11.59 3.66 -1.27
C GLY A 69 12.61 3.82 -0.14
N MET A 70 13.06 2.72 0.48
CA MET A 70 14.07 2.75 1.54
C MET A 70 15.43 3.26 1.05
N ARG A 71 15.83 2.91 -0.17
CA ARG A 71 17.06 3.47 -0.76
C ARG A 71 16.93 4.99 -0.98
N MET A 72 15.80 5.45 -1.53
CA MET A 72 15.55 6.87 -1.73
C MET A 72 15.43 7.64 -0.42
N LEU A 73 14.89 7.01 0.63
CA LEU A 73 14.85 7.54 1.98
C LEU A 73 16.24 7.77 2.54
N ARG A 74 17.12 6.75 2.45
CA ARG A 74 18.53 6.85 2.91
C ARG A 74 19.30 7.94 2.16
N GLN A 75 19.17 8.00 0.84
CA GLN A 75 19.78 9.05 0.01
C GLN A 75 19.19 10.44 0.30
N GLY A 76 17.95 10.47 0.76
CA GLY A 76 17.19 11.69 1.05
C GLY A 76 17.37 12.24 2.46
N TRP A 77 17.91 11.41 3.36
CA TRP A 77 17.97 11.68 4.80
C TRP A 77 18.89 12.86 5.12
N GLY A 78 18.56 13.64 6.15
CA GLY A 78 19.40 14.76 6.63
C GLY A 78 19.10 16.12 6.00
N ASN A 79 18.50 16.19 4.81
CA ASN A 79 18.13 17.47 4.20
C ASN A 79 16.66 17.84 4.50
N TRP A 80 16.47 18.43 5.68
CA TRP A 80 15.17 18.72 6.29
C TRP A 80 14.63 20.15 6.04
N ARG A 81 15.26 20.92 5.14
CA ARG A 81 14.84 22.31 4.88
C ARG A 81 13.60 22.39 3.99
N ASP A 82 13.43 21.43 3.07
CA ASP A 82 12.28 21.37 2.18
C ASP A 82 11.13 20.54 2.77
N ARG A 83 10.04 21.23 3.15
CA ARG A 83 8.81 20.61 3.68
C ARG A 83 8.20 19.58 2.73
N LYS A 84 8.22 19.81 1.42
CA LYS A 84 7.63 18.90 0.42
C LYS A 84 8.43 17.61 0.34
N ARG A 85 9.76 17.72 0.30
CA ARG A 85 10.66 16.57 0.34
C ARG A 85 10.49 15.78 1.64
N ARG A 86 10.39 16.46 2.78
CA ARG A 86 10.13 15.81 4.08
C ARG A 86 8.84 15.01 4.07
N ALA A 87 7.75 15.61 3.58
CA ALA A 87 6.47 14.92 3.45
C ALA A 87 6.57 13.67 2.56
N GLN A 88 7.23 13.75 1.40
CA GLN A 88 7.46 12.58 0.52
C GLN A 88 8.24 11.47 1.22
N LEU A 89 9.31 11.83 1.94
CA LEU A 89 10.18 10.86 2.61
C LEU A 89 9.50 10.18 3.80
N LEU A 90 8.85 10.95 4.67
CA LEU A 90 8.17 10.42 5.86
C LEU A 90 6.94 9.60 5.48
N SER A 91 6.14 10.06 4.52
CA SER A 91 5.01 9.28 4.00
C SER A 91 5.48 8.01 3.28
N GLY A 92 6.61 8.06 2.57
CA GLY A 92 7.21 6.86 1.96
C GLY A 92 7.67 5.85 3.00
N ALA A 93 8.26 6.30 4.11
CA ALA A 93 8.65 5.44 5.23
C ALA A 93 7.42 4.79 5.91
N GLY A 94 6.38 5.60 6.18
CA GLY A 94 5.12 5.10 6.74
C GLY A 94 4.42 4.09 5.84
N LEU A 95 4.41 4.35 4.52
CA LEU A 95 3.84 3.43 3.53
C LEU A 95 4.64 2.13 3.44
N ALA A 96 5.98 2.19 3.48
CA ALA A 96 6.82 1.00 3.49
C ALA A 96 6.58 0.14 4.73
N TYR A 97 6.49 0.74 5.92
CA TYR A 97 6.09 0.04 7.14
C TYR A 97 4.71 -0.61 6.99
N PHE A 98 3.72 0.16 6.53
CA PHE A 98 2.36 -0.33 6.36
C PHE A 98 2.30 -1.53 5.41
N LEU A 99 2.93 -1.44 4.24
CA LEU A 99 2.97 -2.53 3.27
C LEU A 99 3.62 -3.79 3.84
N LEU A 100 4.75 -3.66 4.53
CA LEU A 100 5.42 -4.81 5.14
C LEU A 100 4.54 -5.48 6.19
N ALA A 101 3.98 -4.72 7.12
CA ALA A 101 3.16 -5.26 8.19
C ALA A 101 1.85 -5.85 7.67
N HIS A 102 1.12 -5.10 6.83
CA HIS A 102 -0.18 -5.49 6.30
C HIS A 102 -0.08 -6.71 5.39
N VAL A 103 0.83 -6.70 4.39
CA VAL A 103 0.96 -7.82 3.45
C VAL A 103 1.47 -9.07 4.17
N SER A 104 2.42 -8.94 5.10
CA SER A 104 2.88 -10.10 5.88
C SER A 104 1.75 -10.70 6.71
N ALA A 105 0.92 -9.88 7.37
CA ALA A 105 -0.22 -10.36 8.13
C ALA A 105 -1.22 -11.13 7.25
N VAL A 106 -1.55 -10.60 6.07
CA VAL A 106 -2.44 -11.26 5.10
C VAL A 106 -1.85 -12.59 4.61
N MET A 107 -0.56 -12.62 4.27
CA MET A 107 0.10 -13.83 3.75
C MET A 107 0.25 -14.91 4.83
N ILE A 108 0.59 -14.53 6.06
CA ILE A 108 0.70 -15.46 7.19
C ILE A 108 -0.68 -16.02 7.55
N ALA A 109 -1.69 -15.16 7.68
CA ALA A 109 -3.05 -15.58 8.01
C ALA A 109 -3.56 -16.64 7.03
N ARG A 110 -3.39 -16.40 5.73
CA ARG A 110 -3.88 -17.33 4.70
C ARG A 110 -2.98 -18.56 4.52
N GLY A 111 -1.67 -18.35 4.43
CA GLY A 111 -0.71 -19.40 4.07
C GLY A 111 -0.27 -20.31 5.22
N VAL A 112 -0.32 -19.81 6.45
CA VAL A 112 0.13 -20.55 7.64
C VAL A 112 -1.04 -20.88 8.56
N MET A 113 -1.95 -19.95 8.77
CA MET A 113 -3.02 -20.09 9.77
C MET A 113 -4.33 -20.62 9.19
N GLY A 114 -4.46 -20.72 7.86
CA GLY A 114 -5.70 -21.13 7.19
C GLY A 114 -6.87 -20.17 7.39
N ILE A 115 -6.61 -18.92 7.79
CA ILE A 115 -7.62 -17.90 8.05
C ILE A 115 -7.95 -17.19 6.74
N ASP A 116 -9.26 -17.09 6.41
CA ASP A 116 -9.68 -16.26 5.28
C ASP A 116 -9.55 -14.77 5.62
N THR A 117 -8.84 -14.04 4.76
CA THR A 117 -8.58 -12.60 4.93
C THR A 117 -9.75 -11.78 4.39
N ASP A 118 -10.90 -11.90 5.04
CA ASP A 118 -12.16 -11.23 4.71
C ASP A 118 -12.48 -10.05 5.65
N LEU A 119 -13.73 -9.59 5.67
CA LEU A 119 -14.15 -8.50 6.57
C LEU A 119 -13.94 -8.86 8.05
N LYS A 120 -14.17 -10.12 8.44
CA LYS A 120 -13.95 -10.58 9.82
C LYS A 120 -12.48 -10.49 10.19
N PHE A 121 -11.58 -10.86 9.28
CA PHE A 121 -10.15 -10.64 9.47
C PHE A 121 -9.79 -9.15 9.57
N ALA A 122 -10.30 -8.32 8.66
CA ALA A 122 -9.98 -6.90 8.58
C ALA A 122 -10.33 -6.12 9.86
N ILE A 123 -11.41 -6.52 10.56
CA ILE A 123 -11.85 -5.89 11.82
C ILE A 123 -11.31 -6.59 13.08
N GLY A 124 -10.41 -7.58 12.93
CA GLY A 124 -9.84 -8.34 14.04
C GLY A 124 -10.82 -9.32 14.70
N GLY A 125 -11.87 -9.75 14.00
CA GLY A 125 -12.93 -10.62 14.52
C GLY A 125 -12.52 -12.06 14.83
N TYR A 126 -11.30 -12.47 14.50
CA TYR A 126 -10.73 -13.75 14.95
C TYR A 126 -10.05 -13.67 16.32
N TYR A 127 -9.76 -12.46 16.81
CA TYR A 127 -9.10 -12.19 18.08
C TYR A 127 -9.74 -11.00 18.80
N PRO A 128 -11.04 -11.09 19.17
CA PRO A 128 -11.82 -9.95 19.65
C PRO A 128 -11.28 -9.31 20.94
N ASP A 129 -10.65 -10.10 21.80
CA ASP A 129 -10.11 -9.67 23.10
C ASP A 129 -8.63 -9.25 23.03
N SER A 130 -8.03 -9.29 21.84
CA SER A 130 -6.63 -8.96 21.67
C SER A 130 -6.40 -7.45 21.59
N VAL A 131 -5.33 -6.96 22.22
CA VAL A 131 -4.83 -5.59 22.03
C VAL A 131 -4.57 -5.26 20.56
N PHE A 132 -4.24 -6.27 19.74
CA PHE A 132 -4.04 -6.09 18.30
C PHE A 132 -5.29 -5.53 17.61
N ARG A 133 -6.50 -5.91 18.06
CA ARG A 133 -7.74 -5.37 17.51
C ARG A 133 -7.86 -3.86 17.73
N MET A 134 -7.44 -3.37 18.91
CA MET A 134 -7.44 -1.93 19.21
C MET A 134 -6.40 -1.16 18.37
N LEU A 135 -5.30 -1.82 18.00
CA LEU A 135 -4.24 -1.23 17.19
C LEU A 135 -4.52 -1.23 15.68
N LEU A 136 -5.54 -1.96 15.20
CA LEU A 136 -5.88 -2.02 13.77
C LEU A 136 -6.26 -0.64 13.21
N VAL A 137 -7.07 0.13 13.92
CA VAL A 137 -7.51 1.45 13.45
C VAL A 137 -6.33 2.42 13.30
N PRO A 138 -5.46 2.63 14.32
CA PRO A 138 -4.25 3.41 14.15
C PRO A 138 -3.36 2.89 13.01
N HIS A 139 -3.21 1.58 12.88
CA HIS A 139 -2.40 0.96 11.83
C HIS A 139 -2.93 1.29 10.41
N TYR A 140 -4.24 1.15 10.17
CA TYR A 140 -4.85 1.50 8.88
C TYR A 140 -4.80 3.00 8.60
N LEU A 141 -4.94 3.85 9.63
CA LEU A 141 -4.79 5.30 9.48
C LEU A 141 -3.39 5.69 9.03
N VAL A 142 -2.34 5.07 9.60
CA VAL A 142 -0.96 5.26 9.14
C VAL A 142 -0.83 4.90 7.66
N GLY A 143 -1.38 3.76 7.24
CA GLY A 143 -1.39 3.34 5.84
C GLY A 143 -2.08 4.34 4.91
N LEU A 144 -3.31 4.73 5.25
CA LEU A 144 -4.13 5.63 4.45
C LEU A 144 -3.51 7.02 4.31
N VAL A 145 -3.10 7.64 5.42
CA VAL A 145 -2.49 8.97 5.42
C VAL A 145 -1.17 8.94 4.65
N SER A 146 -0.33 7.92 4.89
CA SER A 146 0.93 7.76 4.18
C SER A 146 0.72 7.63 2.68
N LEU A 147 -0.24 6.80 2.25
CA LEU A 147 -0.56 6.63 0.83
C LEU A 147 -1.00 7.95 0.18
N VAL A 148 -1.96 8.64 0.78
CA VAL A 148 -2.51 9.89 0.24
C VAL A 148 -1.43 10.96 0.14
N VAL A 149 -0.63 11.16 1.18
CA VAL A 149 0.45 12.15 1.17
C VAL A 149 1.52 11.78 0.14
N HIS A 150 1.94 10.52 0.09
CA HIS A 150 3.00 10.06 -0.80
C HIS A 150 2.63 10.22 -2.28
N VAL A 151 1.41 9.82 -2.66
CA VAL A 151 0.91 9.95 -4.03
C VAL A 151 0.74 11.42 -4.41
N ASN A 152 0.18 12.25 -3.52
CA ASN A 152 0.00 13.68 -3.80
C ASN A 152 1.33 14.41 -4.03
N CYS A 153 2.34 14.12 -3.20
CA CYS A 153 3.68 14.70 -3.37
C CYS A 153 4.35 14.21 -4.68
N ALA A 154 4.18 12.94 -5.06
CA ALA A 154 4.68 12.40 -6.32
C ALA A 154 4.03 13.08 -7.54
N LEU A 155 2.69 13.15 -7.58
CA LEU A 155 1.94 13.76 -8.69
C LEU A 155 2.23 15.25 -8.88
N ARG A 156 2.43 16.00 -7.78
CA ARG A 156 2.82 17.41 -7.85
C ARG A 156 4.22 17.60 -8.42
N ARG A 157 5.15 16.70 -8.07
CA ARG A 157 6.51 16.75 -8.59
C ARG A 157 6.57 16.51 -10.10
N GLU A 158 5.77 15.58 -10.62
CA GLU A 158 5.72 15.32 -12.06
C GLU A 158 5.14 16.50 -12.84
N ARG A 159 4.12 17.19 -12.29
CA ARG A 159 3.60 18.43 -12.90
C ARG A 159 4.64 19.54 -12.98
N CYS A 160 5.55 19.66 -12.01
CA CYS A 160 6.63 20.64 -12.05
C CYS A 160 7.80 20.25 -12.97
N LEU A 161 7.88 19.00 -13.45
CA LEU A 161 8.95 18.50 -14.33
C LEU A 161 8.48 18.26 -15.77
N SER A 162 7.18 18.36 -16.05
CA SER A 162 6.65 18.28 -17.41
C SER A 162 6.90 19.62 -18.15
N PRO A 163 7.48 19.62 -19.37
CA PRO A 163 7.78 20.86 -20.12
C PRO A 163 6.56 21.66 -20.65
N ALA A 164 5.34 21.48 -20.15
CA ALA A 164 4.16 22.11 -20.73
C ALA A 164 3.46 23.04 -19.73
N ALA A 165 3.96 24.29 -19.70
CA ALA A 165 3.21 25.48 -19.32
C ALA A 165 3.84 26.69 -20.04
N ILE A 166 3.82 26.64 -21.38
CA ILE A 166 3.83 27.78 -22.30
C ILE A 166 2.71 27.50 -23.30
#